data_AF-M2UKP7-F1
#
_entry.id   AF-M2UKP7-F1
#
_cell.length_a   1.000
_cell.length_b   1.000
_cell.length_c   1.000
_cell.angle_alpha   90.00
_cell.angle_beta   90.00
_cell.angle_gamma   90.00
#
_symmetry.space_group_name_H-M   'P 1'
#
loop_
_entity.id
_entity.type
_entity.pdbx_description
1 polymer ?
#
loop_
_entity_poly.entity_id
_entity_poly.type
_entity_poly.pdbx_seq_one_letter_code
_entity_poly.pdbx_strand_id
1 'polypeptide(L)'
;MREAQAWHGQRLDPKALSEWYEFREIGDSRVAGRSAVALAVVPKDQHRYGFELHLDRDTALPLKSLMLNEKGQLLERFQFTQFTADSVSAEQLKPGADCNPVSVDRREANPASPWRSDWLPSGFTLLDANERPSPASSETVFWLSYGDGLAKFSVFLEPLRGALVEDARSQMGPTVAVSKRISTADGDVMVTVVGEIPLGTAERVALSMRASAEQAQR
;
A
#
# COMPACT_ATOMS: atom_id res chain seq x y z
N MET A 1 -1.53 -27.94 17.08
CA MET A 1 -0.88 -26.69 16.66
C MET A 1 -1.84 -25.97 15.73
N ARG A 2 -2.31 -24.77 16.06
CA ARG A 2 -3.18 -24.00 15.16
C ARG A 2 -2.27 -23.29 14.17
N GLU A 3 -2.39 -23.62 12.88
CA GLU A 3 -1.69 -22.91 11.81
C GLU A 3 -2.03 -21.42 11.91
N ALA A 4 -1.00 -20.58 11.99
CA ALA A 4 -1.17 -19.14 11.94
C ALA A 4 -1.62 -18.75 10.52
N GLN A 5 -2.72 -18.03 10.40
CA GLN A 5 -3.21 -17.54 9.11
C GLN A 5 -2.23 -16.47 8.59
N ALA A 6 -1.43 -16.81 7.59
CA ALA A 6 -0.45 -15.90 6.95
C ALA A 6 -1.08 -14.62 6.37
N TRP A 7 -2.40 -14.66 6.12
CA TRP A 7 -3.13 -13.62 5.42
C TRP A 7 -4.05 -12.88 6.39
N HIS A 8 -3.57 -11.75 6.90
CA HIS A 8 -4.41 -10.73 7.52
C HIS A 8 -4.88 -9.74 6.45
N GLY A 9 -5.60 -10.25 5.44
CA GLY A 9 -6.27 -9.38 4.49
C GLY A 9 -7.41 -8.68 5.21
N GLN A 10 -7.30 -7.38 5.44
CA GLN A 10 -8.45 -6.58 5.86
C GLN A 10 -9.50 -6.75 4.77
N ARG A 11 -10.65 -7.35 5.12
CA ARG A 11 -11.73 -7.59 4.16
C ARG A 11 -12.12 -6.24 3.60
N LEU A 12 -12.18 -6.14 2.26
CA LEU A 12 -12.62 -4.93 1.58
C LEU A 12 -14.03 -4.58 2.10
N ASP A 13 -14.16 -3.39 2.70
CA ASP A 13 -15.42 -2.86 3.21
C ASP A 13 -15.84 -1.68 2.33
N PRO A 14 -16.73 -1.90 1.34
CA PRO A 14 -17.18 -0.84 0.45
C PRO A 14 -17.85 0.33 1.19
N LYS A 15 -18.47 0.07 2.36
CA LYS A 15 -19.11 1.14 3.13
C LYS A 15 -18.08 2.06 3.73
N ALA A 16 -17.03 1.52 4.34
CA ALA A 16 -15.91 2.31 4.83
C ALA A 16 -15.22 3.07 3.68
N LEU A 17 -14.96 2.39 2.56
CA LEU A 17 -14.34 3.02 1.39
C LEU A 17 -15.18 4.16 0.80
N SER A 18 -16.51 4.11 0.94
CA SER A 18 -17.41 5.15 0.42
C SER A 18 -17.24 6.50 1.11
N GLU A 19 -16.51 6.58 2.23
CA GLU A 19 -16.15 7.84 2.87
C GLU A 19 -15.13 8.62 2.05
N TRP A 20 -14.15 7.96 1.42
CA TRP A 20 -13.04 8.58 0.66
C TRP A 20 -13.02 8.25 -0.85
N TYR A 21 -13.86 7.33 -1.31
CA TYR A 21 -14.09 7.04 -2.72
C TYR A 21 -15.58 7.16 -3.09
N GLU A 22 -15.84 7.55 -4.33
CA GLU A 22 -17.15 7.46 -4.98
C GLU A 22 -17.16 6.25 -5.92
N PHE A 23 -18.21 5.43 -5.82
CA PHE A 23 -18.40 4.27 -6.69
C PHE A 23 -19.48 4.58 -7.73
N ARG A 24 -19.15 4.48 -9.02
CA ARG A 24 -20.07 4.76 -10.12
C ARG A 24 -20.06 3.64 -11.13
N GLU A 25 -21.21 3.05 -11.41
CA GLU A 25 -21.35 2.17 -12.57
C GLU A 25 -21.24 3.02 -13.83
N ILE A 26 -20.25 2.71 -14.67
CA ILE A 26 -19.96 3.46 -15.91
C ILE A 26 -20.38 2.71 -17.17
N GLY A 27 -20.93 1.49 -17.01
CA GLY A 27 -21.62 0.76 -18.08
C GLY A 27 -21.23 -0.70 -18.16
N ASP A 28 -21.59 -1.30 -19.29
CA ASP A 28 -21.30 -2.69 -19.61
C ASP A 28 -19.96 -2.86 -20.34
N SER A 29 -19.37 -4.04 -20.18
CA SER A 29 -18.11 -4.40 -20.84
C SER A 29 -18.01 -5.91 -21.09
N ARG A 30 -16.99 -6.30 -21.86
CA ARG A 30 -16.62 -7.71 -22.06
C ARG A 30 -15.12 -7.89 -21.84
N VAL A 31 -14.74 -8.80 -20.95
CA VAL A 31 -13.34 -9.11 -20.60
C VAL A 31 -13.16 -10.62 -20.53
N ALA A 32 -12.06 -11.16 -21.07
CA ALA A 32 -11.80 -12.61 -21.13
C ALA A 32 -12.98 -13.42 -21.73
N GLY A 33 -13.70 -12.83 -22.70
CA GLY A 33 -14.90 -13.43 -23.32
C GLY A 33 -16.19 -13.32 -22.49
N ARG A 34 -16.12 -12.84 -21.24
CA ARG A 34 -17.23 -12.81 -20.28
C ARG A 34 -17.87 -11.43 -20.17
N SER A 35 -19.17 -11.39 -19.89
CA SER A 35 -19.91 -10.15 -19.66
C SER A 35 -19.55 -9.57 -18.30
N ALA A 36 -19.26 -8.27 -18.23
CA ALA A 36 -18.82 -7.61 -17.02
C ALA A 36 -19.43 -6.21 -16.88
N VAL A 37 -19.61 -5.74 -15.64
CA VAL A 37 -19.98 -4.36 -15.32
C VAL A 37 -18.71 -3.55 -15.08
N ALA A 38 -18.59 -2.39 -15.70
CA ALA A 38 -17.54 -1.43 -15.46
C ALA A 38 -17.93 -0.48 -14.31
N LEU A 39 -17.08 -0.40 -13.30
CA LEU A 39 -17.24 0.39 -12.08
C LEU A 39 -16.06 1.35 -11.96
N ALA A 40 -16.33 2.66 -11.95
CA ALA A 40 -15.35 3.67 -11.59
C ALA A 40 -15.29 3.81 -10.06
N VAL A 41 -14.08 3.75 -9.51
CA VAL A 41 -13.77 4.03 -8.11
C VAL A 41 -12.97 5.33 -8.08
N VAL A 42 -13.65 6.42 -7.77
CA VAL A 42 -13.14 7.79 -7.95
C VAL A 42 -12.75 8.37 -6.60
N PRO A 43 -11.50 8.80 -6.41
CA PRO A 43 -11.07 9.49 -5.19
C PRO A 43 -11.89 10.75 -4.94
N LYS A 44 -12.27 10.99 -3.68
CA LYS A 44 -12.88 12.27 -3.26
C LYS A 44 -11.86 13.37 -2.98
N ASP A 45 -10.58 13.01 -2.93
CA ASP A 45 -9.44 13.92 -2.74
C ASP A 45 -8.32 13.61 -3.75
N GLN A 46 -7.34 14.50 -3.83
CA GLN A 46 -6.15 14.38 -4.66
C GLN A 46 -5.04 13.52 -4.03
N HIS A 47 -5.35 12.74 -2.98
CA HIS A 47 -4.32 12.06 -2.20
C HIS A 47 -4.16 10.57 -2.52
N ARG A 48 -4.91 10.07 -3.50
CA ARG A 48 -4.92 8.67 -3.90
C ARG A 48 -5.30 8.53 -5.38
N TYR A 49 -4.91 7.41 -5.98
CA TYR A 49 -5.28 7.09 -7.36
C TYR A 49 -6.69 6.50 -7.46
N GLY A 50 -7.30 6.67 -8.63
CA GLY A 50 -8.59 6.08 -8.96
C GLY A 50 -8.46 4.73 -9.66
N PHE A 51 -9.56 3.99 -9.71
CA PHE A 51 -9.63 2.71 -10.41
C PHE A 51 -10.80 2.65 -11.39
N GLU A 52 -10.61 1.91 -12.48
CA GLU A 52 -11.69 1.36 -13.31
C GLU A 52 -11.67 -0.16 -13.16
N LEU A 53 -12.70 -0.72 -12.54
CA LEU A 53 -12.84 -2.14 -12.27
C LEU A 53 -13.90 -2.75 -13.21
N HIS A 54 -13.58 -3.86 -13.84
CA HIS A 54 -14.54 -4.63 -14.63
C HIS A 54 -14.87 -5.91 -13.90
N LEU A 55 -16.06 -5.97 -13.32
CA LEU A 55 -16.52 -7.06 -12.47
C LEU A 55 -17.35 -8.03 -13.31
N ASP A 56 -16.98 -9.30 -13.30
CA ASP A 56 -17.74 -10.37 -13.96
C ASP A 56 -19.19 -10.38 -13.48
N ARG A 57 -20.17 -10.42 -14.40
CA ARG A 57 -21.59 -10.37 -14.00
C ARG A 57 -22.04 -11.61 -13.23
N ASP A 58 -21.42 -12.76 -13.47
CA ASP A 58 -21.82 -14.03 -12.84
C ASP A 58 -21.19 -14.20 -11.45
N THR A 59 -19.94 -13.78 -11.28
CA THR A 59 -19.13 -14.06 -10.07
C THR A 59 -18.74 -12.83 -9.26
N ALA A 60 -18.94 -11.62 -9.80
CA ALA A 60 -18.43 -10.36 -9.26
C ALA A 60 -16.90 -10.26 -9.13
N LEU A 61 -16.14 -11.19 -9.72
CA LEU A 61 -14.68 -11.15 -9.70
C LEU A 61 -14.13 -10.03 -10.61
N PRO A 62 -13.08 -9.30 -10.19
CA PRO A 62 -12.46 -8.27 -11.02
C PRO A 62 -11.66 -8.91 -12.17
N LEU A 63 -12.23 -8.87 -13.38
CA LEU A 63 -11.60 -9.39 -14.60
C LEU A 63 -10.57 -8.41 -15.18
N LYS A 64 -10.74 -7.11 -14.92
CA LYS A 64 -9.80 -6.05 -15.31
C LYS A 64 -9.79 -4.96 -14.24
N SER A 65 -8.60 -4.49 -13.90
CA SER A 65 -8.38 -3.34 -13.00
C SER A 65 -7.42 -2.38 -13.70
N LEU A 66 -7.84 -1.14 -13.85
CA LEU A 66 -7.02 -0.06 -14.38
C LEU A 66 -6.78 0.94 -13.26
N MET A 67 -5.51 1.22 -12.93
CA MET A 67 -5.17 2.28 -11.99
C MET A 67 -4.92 3.58 -12.77
N LEU A 68 -5.59 4.66 -12.35
CA LEU A 68 -5.60 5.94 -13.04
C LEU A 68 -5.08 7.05 -12.14
N ASN A 69 -4.22 7.90 -12.68
CA ASN A 69 -3.81 9.12 -11.99
C ASN A 69 -4.89 10.21 -12.06
N GLU A 70 -4.65 11.34 -11.38
CA GLU A 70 -5.57 12.50 -11.34
C GLU A 70 -5.90 13.10 -12.72
N LYS A 71 -5.05 12.86 -13.72
CA LYS A 71 -5.25 13.30 -15.11
C LYS A 71 -5.97 12.23 -15.97
N GLY A 72 -6.41 11.13 -15.36
CA GLY A 72 -7.00 9.99 -16.06
C GLY A 72 -6.01 9.15 -16.87
N GLN A 73 -4.70 9.31 -16.64
CA GLN A 73 -3.68 8.53 -17.33
C GLN A 73 -3.53 7.17 -16.66
N LEU A 74 -3.40 6.12 -17.48
CA LEU A 74 -3.21 4.75 -17.03
C LEU A 74 -1.82 4.56 -16.42
N LEU A 75 -1.77 4.16 -15.15
CA LEU A 75 -0.55 3.82 -14.41
C LEU A 75 -0.28 2.31 -14.42
N GLU A 76 -1.33 1.51 -14.26
CA GLU A 76 -1.25 0.06 -14.21
C GLU A 76 -2.47 -0.57 -14.87
N ARG A 77 -2.26 -1.72 -15.52
CA ARG A 77 -3.32 -2.59 -16.02
C ARG A 77 -3.11 -4.00 -15.50
N PHE A 78 -4.07 -4.48 -14.72
CA PHE A 78 -4.29 -5.89 -14.48
C PHE A 78 -5.47 -6.36 -15.34
N GLN A 79 -5.31 -7.47 -16.06
CA GLN A 79 -6.37 -7.99 -16.92
C GLN A 79 -6.25 -9.50 -17.14
N PHE A 80 -7.34 -10.23 -16.89
CA PHE A 80 -7.47 -11.61 -17.31
C PHE A 80 -7.57 -11.70 -18.84
N THR A 81 -6.76 -12.57 -19.44
CA THR A 81 -6.88 -12.97 -20.85
C THR A 81 -7.84 -14.15 -21.00
N GLN A 82 -7.89 -15.03 -20.00
CA GLN A 82 -8.79 -16.17 -19.89
C GLN A 82 -9.19 -16.37 -18.42
N PHE A 83 -10.46 -16.65 -18.17
CA PHE A 83 -10.97 -16.96 -16.83
C PHE A 83 -12.14 -17.96 -16.92
N THR A 84 -12.10 -19.01 -16.09
CA THR A 84 -13.24 -19.89 -15.85
C THR A 84 -13.47 -19.98 -14.34
N ALA A 85 -14.75 -20.07 -13.95
CA ALA A 85 -15.17 -20.12 -12.54
C ALA A 85 -15.30 -21.57 -12.04
N ASP A 86 -14.55 -22.50 -12.63
CA ASP A 86 -14.63 -23.92 -12.30
C ASP A 86 -13.95 -24.24 -10.96
N SER A 87 -14.32 -25.36 -10.35
CA SER A 87 -13.67 -25.83 -9.13
C SER A 87 -12.19 -26.18 -9.39
N VAL A 88 -11.31 -25.72 -8.51
CA VAL A 88 -9.87 -26.05 -8.53
C VAL A 88 -9.64 -27.33 -7.72
N SER A 89 -8.93 -28.30 -8.27
CA SER A 89 -8.57 -29.54 -7.56
C SER A 89 -7.43 -29.31 -6.56
N ALA A 90 -7.31 -30.18 -5.55
CA ALA A 90 -6.23 -30.11 -4.57
C ALA A 90 -4.84 -30.26 -5.21
N GLU A 91 -4.75 -31.00 -6.32
CA GLU A 91 -3.52 -31.19 -7.10
C GLU A 91 -3.08 -29.88 -7.77
N GLN A 92 -4.03 -29.08 -8.28
CA GLN A 92 -3.73 -27.78 -8.89
C GLN A 92 -3.27 -26.74 -7.87
N LEU A 93 -3.56 -26.95 -6.58
CA LEU A 93 -3.09 -26.09 -5.49
C LEU A 93 -1.70 -26.48 -4.96
N LYS A 94 -1.12 -27.60 -5.43
CA LYS A 94 0.22 -28.00 -5.00
C LYS A 94 1.25 -27.02 -5.55
N PRO A 95 2.09 -26.43 -4.70
CA PRO A 95 3.15 -25.53 -5.15
C PRO A 95 4.17 -26.27 -6.02
N GLY A 96 4.79 -25.55 -6.95
CA GLY A 96 5.96 -26.03 -7.68
C GLY A 96 7.21 -26.12 -6.79
N ALA A 97 8.26 -26.77 -7.29
CA ALA A 97 9.49 -27.00 -6.51
C ALA A 97 10.20 -25.71 -6.06
N ASP A 98 10.04 -24.61 -6.80
CA ASP A 98 10.67 -23.31 -6.47
C ASP A 98 9.89 -22.51 -5.41
N CYS A 99 8.69 -22.97 -5.02
CA CYS A 99 7.87 -22.31 -4.02
C CYS A 99 8.23 -22.84 -2.63
N ASN A 100 9.18 -22.15 -2.00
CA ASN A 100 9.70 -22.52 -0.69
C ASN A 100 8.67 -22.25 0.43
N PRO A 101 8.50 -23.19 1.38
CA PRO A 101 7.63 -22.96 2.52
C PRO A 101 8.18 -21.85 3.42
N VAL A 102 7.29 -21.00 3.93
CA VAL A 102 7.62 -19.94 4.88
C VAL A 102 6.98 -20.22 6.24
N SER A 103 7.71 -19.99 7.32
CA SER A 103 7.18 -20.01 8.68
C SER A 103 6.61 -18.64 9.02
N VAL A 104 5.36 -18.60 9.49
CA VAL A 104 4.72 -17.36 9.95
C VAL A 104 4.69 -17.36 11.46
N ASP A 105 5.49 -16.48 12.06
CA ASP A 105 5.36 -16.19 13.48
C ASP A 105 4.11 -15.35 13.71
N ARG A 106 3.25 -15.81 14.62
CA ARG A 106 2.02 -15.10 14.98
C ARG A 106 2.40 -13.87 15.83
N ARG A 107 2.61 -12.72 15.19
CA ARG A 107 2.72 -11.45 15.90
C ARG A 107 1.35 -10.98 16.36
N GLU A 108 1.24 -10.59 17.63
CA GLU A 108 0.11 -9.78 18.09
C GLU A 108 0.23 -8.39 17.43
N ALA A 109 -0.79 -8.03 16.65
CA ALA A 109 -0.82 -6.78 15.91
C ALA A 109 -1.13 -5.61 16.86
N ASN A 110 -0.10 -5.12 17.55
CA ASN A 110 -0.12 -3.80 18.14
C ASN A 110 1.03 -2.99 17.54
N PRO A 111 0.83 -2.36 16.37
CA PRO A 111 1.88 -1.60 15.71
C PRO A 111 2.19 -0.36 16.56
N ALA A 112 3.19 -0.48 17.42
CA ALA A 112 3.75 0.62 18.19
C ALA A 112 5.04 1.08 17.51
N SER A 113 5.20 2.40 17.37
CA SER A 113 6.42 2.99 16.86
C SER A 113 6.75 4.26 17.63
N PRO A 114 8.04 4.54 17.89
CA PRO A 114 8.47 5.85 18.36
C PRO A 114 8.30 6.94 17.29
N TRP A 115 7.82 6.62 16.09
CA TRP A 115 7.54 7.56 15.01
C TRP A 115 6.06 7.62 14.69
N ARG A 116 5.59 8.81 14.34
CA ARG A 116 4.23 9.04 13.85
C ARG A 116 4.24 10.06 12.72
N SER A 117 3.16 10.09 11.95
CA SER A 117 2.89 11.21 11.04
C SER A 117 1.90 12.16 11.69
N ASP A 118 2.20 13.46 11.70
CA ASP A 118 1.25 14.50 12.13
C ASP A 118 0.21 14.81 11.04
N TRP A 119 0.41 14.32 9.81
CA TRP A 119 -0.56 14.41 8.74
C TRP A 119 -0.65 13.11 7.94
N LEU A 120 -1.88 12.67 7.69
CA LEU A 120 -2.19 11.57 6.79
C LEU A 120 -3.39 11.97 5.93
N PRO A 121 -3.51 11.45 4.69
CA PRO A 121 -4.75 11.57 3.95
C PRO A 121 -5.90 10.89 4.71
N SER A 122 -7.11 11.40 4.54
CA SER A 122 -8.27 10.89 5.25
C SER A 122 -8.48 9.39 4.99
N GLY A 123 -8.79 8.62 6.03
CA GLY A 123 -8.98 7.16 5.93
C GLY A 123 -7.70 6.33 6.01
N PHE A 124 -6.50 6.92 5.87
CA PHE A 124 -5.25 6.17 6.09
C PHE A 124 -5.01 5.94 7.58
N THR A 125 -4.70 4.69 7.94
CA THR A 125 -4.34 4.29 9.30
C THR A 125 -3.05 3.48 9.30
N LEU A 126 -2.36 3.42 10.46
CA LEU A 126 -1.18 2.58 10.64
C LEU A 126 -1.62 1.11 10.69
N LEU A 127 -1.12 0.32 9.74
CA LEU A 127 -1.42 -1.11 9.60
C LEU A 127 -0.36 -1.99 10.28
N ASP A 128 0.91 -1.59 10.18
CA ASP A 128 2.04 -2.35 10.74
C ASP A 128 3.22 -1.41 11.04
N ALA A 129 4.05 -1.80 12.00
CA ALA A 129 5.25 -1.10 12.39
C ALA A 129 6.33 -2.11 12.79
N ASN A 130 7.52 -2.01 12.23
CA ASN A 130 8.67 -2.86 12.58
C ASN A 130 9.99 -2.12 12.43
N GLU A 131 11.04 -2.70 13.01
CA GLU A 131 12.43 -2.27 12.86
C GLU A 131 13.22 -3.29 12.05
N ARG A 132 14.17 -2.82 11.24
CA ARG A 132 15.03 -3.66 10.40
C ARG A 132 16.44 -3.08 10.34
N PRO A 133 17.49 -3.89 10.22
CA PRO A 133 18.83 -3.37 9.97
C PRO A 133 18.88 -2.66 8.60
N SER A 134 19.62 -1.57 8.51
CA SER A 134 19.90 -0.91 7.23
C SER A 134 20.73 -1.84 6.34
N PRO A 135 20.43 -1.92 5.03
CA PRO A 135 21.26 -2.68 4.09
C PRO A 135 22.57 -1.98 3.75
N ALA A 136 22.70 -0.68 4.05
CA ALA A 136 23.84 0.16 3.64
C ALA A 136 24.63 0.74 4.81
N SER A 137 24.15 0.59 6.05
CA SER A 137 24.77 1.14 7.24
C SER A 137 24.58 0.22 8.46
N SER A 138 25.18 0.58 9.59
CA SER A 138 24.96 -0.08 10.88
C SER A 138 23.69 0.39 11.59
N GLU A 139 22.87 1.22 10.95
CA GLU A 139 21.69 1.82 11.57
C GLU A 139 20.49 0.90 11.55
N THR A 140 19.58 1.14 12.50
CA THR A 140 18.25 0.54 12.48
C THR A 140 17.31 1.46 11.70
N VAL A 141 16.58 0.88 10.75
CA VAL A 141 15.54 1.54 9.97
C VAL A 141 14.18 1.19 10.57
N PHE A 142 13.41 2.22 10.93
CA PHE A 142 12.01 2.05 11.28
C PHE A 142 11.18 1.96 10.00
N TRP A 143 10.24 1.01 9.96
CA TRP A 143 9.31 0.82 8.87
C TRP A 143 7.88 0.89 9.38
N LEU A 144 7.07 1.74 8.77
CA LEU A 144 5.65 1.93 9.07
C LEU A 144 4.84 1.68 7.80
N SER A 145 3.79 0.87 7.87
CA SER A 145 2.87 0.64 6.77
C SER A 145 1.54 1.32 7.06
N TYR A 146 1.04 2.07 6.09
CA TYR A 146 -0.26 2.74 6.16
C TYR A 146 -1.16 2.29 5.00
N GLY A 147 -2.47 2.32 5.22
CA GLY A 147 -3.43 2.11 4.13
C GLY A 147 -4.83 2.61 4.47
N ASP A 148 -5.64 2.78 3.42
CA ASP A 148 -7.03 3.26 3.49
C ASP A 148 -8.05 2.18 3.10
N GLY A 149 -7.59 0.94 2.93
CA GLY A 149 -8.37 -0.20 2.45
C GLY A 149 -8.20 -0.51 0.96
N LEU A 150 -7.70 0.44 0.14
CA LEU A 150 -7.35 0.22 -1.27
C LEU A 150 -5.88 0.56 -1.53
N ALA A 151 -5.49 1.81 -1.28
CA ALA A 151 -4.13 2.27 -1.44
C ALA A 151 -3.29 1.97 -0.18
N LYS A 152 -2.00 1.72 -0.40
CA LYS A 152 -1.01 1.49 0.66
C LYS A 152 0.27 2.24 0.37
N PHE A 153 0.93 2.67 1.44
CA PHE A 153 2.30 3.14 1.38
C PHE A 153 3.08 2.73 2.62
N SER A 154 4.40 2.66 2.48
CA SER A 154 5.35 2.44 3.55
C SER A 154 6.19 3.68 3.78
N VAL A 155 6.55 3.93 5.04
CA VAL A 155 7.49 4.96 5.44
C VAL A 155 8.69 4.28 6.09
N PHE A 156 9.88 4.61 5.62
CA PHE A 156 11.15 4.17 6.15
C PHE A 156 11.87 5.34 6.78
N LEU A 157 12.38 5.18 7.99
CA LEU A 157 13.09 6.23 8.73
C LEU A 157 14.47 5.71 9.11
N GLU A 158 15.50 6.29 8.50
CA GLU A 158 16.91 5.91 8.71
C GLU A 158 17.69 7.10 9.28
N PRO A 159 18.32 6.98 10.47
CA PRO A 159 19.22 8.01 10.99
C PRO A 159 20.41 8.28 10.05
N LEU A 160 20.73 9.54 9.79
CA LEU A 160 21.82 9.90 8.88
C LEU A 160 23.20 9.97 9.55
N ARG A 161 23.26 10.24 10.87
CA ARG A 161 24.51 10.42 11.65
C ARG A 161 25.59 11.25 10.93
N GLY A 162 25.18 12.36 10.31
CA GLY A 162 26.07 13.28 9.61
C GLY A 162 26.34 12.94 8.14
N ALA A 163 25.77 11.86 7.61
CA ALA A 163 25.81 11.56 6.18
C ALA A 163 25.08 12.65 5.38
N LEU A 164 25.74 13.14 4.33
CA LEU A 164 25.13 14.05 3.35
C LEU A 164 24.42 13.21 2.30
N VAL A 165 23.09 13.17 2.40
CA VAL A 165 22.23 12.49 1.43
C VAL A 165 21.24 13.51 0.87
N GLU A 166 21.14 13.54 -0.46
CA GLU A 166 20.21 14.43 -1.16
C GLU A 166 18.79 13.89 -1.14
N ASP A 167 17.82 14.80 -1.24
CA ASP A 167 16.43 14.44 -1.51
C ASP A 167 16.35 13.65 -2.82
N ALA A 168 15.56 12.58 -2.82
CA ALA A 168 15.39 11.73 -4.00
C ALA A 168 13.90 11.58 -4.33
N ARG A 169 13.61 11.49 -5.63
CA ARG A 169 12.28 11.20 -6.16
C ARG A 169 12.41 10.20 -7.29
N SER A 170 11.62 9.15 -7.25
CA SER A 170 11.54 8.14 -8.31
C SER A 170 10.10 7.65 -8.45
N GLN A 171 9.75 7.19 -9.65
CA GLN A 171 8.45 6.60 -9.93
C GLN A 171 8.62 5.43 -10.89
N MET A 172 8.02 4.29 -10.53
CA MET A 172 7.98 3.10 -11.36
C MET A 172 6.51 2.64 -11.48
N GLY A 173 5.89 2.94 -12.63
CA GLY A 173 4.46 2.71 -12.82
C GLY A 173 3.62 3.46 -11.79
N PRO A 174 2.75 2.77 -11.01
CA PRO A 174 1.96 3.39 -9.96
C PRO A 174 2.75 3.69 -8.68
N THR A 175 3.91 3.07 -8.48
CA THR A 175 4.65 3.16 -7.23
C THR A 175 5.63 4.33 -7.24
N VAL A 176 5.43 5.29 -6.34
CA VAL A 176 6.35 6.41 -6.11
C VAL A 176 7.29 6.08 -4.96
N ALA A 177 8.50 6.64 -5.01
CA ALA A 177 9.47 6.67 -3.92
C ALA A 177 9.96 8.10 -3.71
N VAL A 178 9.81 8.63 -2.50
CA VAL A 178 10.22 9.98 -2.13
C VAL A 178 11.06 9.93 -0.88
N SER A 179 12.29 10.43 -0.94
CA SER A 179 13.19 10.56 0.20
C SER A 179 13.37 12.03 0.56
N LYS A 180 13.13 12.37 1.83
CA LYS A 180 13.29 13.70 2.41
C LYS A 180 14.06 13.64 3.70
N ARG A 181 15.04 14.55 3.85
CA ARG A 181 15.70 14.77 5.14
C ARG A 181 14.79 15.57 6.07
N ILE A 182 14.66 15.11 7.31
CA ILE A 182 14.05 15.87 8.41
C ILE A 182 15.05 15.99 9.56
N SER A 183 15.03 17.12 10.27
CA SER A 183 15.85 17.33 11.46
C SER A 183 15.02 17.04 12.71
N THR A 184 15.59 16.26 13.64
CA THR A 184 14.99 15.95 14.94
C THR A 184 15.92 16.35 16.08
N ALA A 185 15.46 16.23 17.33
CA ALA A 185 16.29 16.48 18.51
C ALA A 185 17.52 15.55 18.58
N ASP A 186 17.38 14.31 18.09
CA ASP A 186 18.43 13.28 18.12
C ASP A 186 19.28 13.26 16.83
N GLY A 187 19.09 14.24 15.96
CA GLY A 187 19.81 14.40 14.69
C GLY A 187 18.94 14.26 13.45
N ASP A 188 19.59 14.28 12.29
CA ASP A 188 18.89 14.19 11.01
C ASP A 188 18.51 12.75 10.67
N VAL A 189 17.33 12.61 10.08
CA VAL A 189 16.75 11.34 9.65
C VAL A 189 16.34 11.45 8.19
N MET A 190 16.63 10.42 7.42
CA MET A 190 16.11 10.27 6.06
C MET A 190 14.77 9.55 6.12
N VAL A 191 13.73 10.21 5.63
CA VAL A 191 12.37 9.66 5.53
C VAL A 191 12.12 9.29 4.08
N THR A 192 11.95 7.99 3.81
CA THR A 192 11.58 7.49 2.50
C THR A 192 10.14 6.99 2.51
N VAL A 193 9.28 7.57 1.69
CA VAL A 193 7.90 7.11 1.49
C VAL A 193 7.82 6.36 0.16
N VAL A 194 7.31 5.13 0.20
CA VAL A 194 7.13 4.27 -0.99
C VAL A 194 5.71 3.76 -1.06
N GLY A 195 4.99 3.98 -2.16
CA GLY A 195 3.65 3.43 -2.29
C GLY A 195 2.90 3.86 -3.54
N GLU A 196 1.69 3.34 -3.68
CA GLU A 196 0.78 3.59 -4.80
C GLU A 196 -0.10 4.81 -4.51
N ILE A 197 0.56 5.95 -4.31
CA ILE A 197 -0.06 7.25 -4.01
C ILE A 197 0.54 8.35 -4.90
N PRO A 198 -0.17 9.48 -5.11
CA PRO A 198 0.38 10.63 -5.83
C PRO A 198 1.69 11.13 -5.20
N LEU A 199 2.60 11.61 -6.05
CA LEU A 199 3.92 12.13 -5.62
C LEU A 199 3.80 13.20 -4.52
N GLY A 200 2.88 14.15 -4.69
CA GLY A 200 2.65 15.21 -3.70
C GLY A 200 2.17 14.68 -2.35
N THR A 201 1.44 13.57 -2.32
CA THR A 201 1.04 12.90 -1.08
C THR A 201 2.25 12.29 -0.39
N ALA A 202 3.10 11.57 -1.12
CA ALA A 202 4.31 10.98 -0.56
C ALA A 202 5.26 12.04 0.01
N GLU A 203 5.45 13.16 -0.69
CA GLU A 203 6.23 14.31 -0.19
C GLU A 203 5.65 14.89 1.09
N ARG A 204 4.33 15.11 1.14
CA ARG A 204 3.68 15.69 2.31
C ARG A 204 3.75 14.75 3.51
N VAL A 205 3.57 13.45 3.32
CA VAL A 205 3.77 12.44 4.38
C VAL A 205 5.21 12.48 4.88
N ALA A 206 6.20 12.47 3.98
CA ALA A 206 7.62 12.45 4.36
C ALA A 206 7.98 13.63 5.27
N LEU A 207 7.49 14.83 4.93
CA LEU A 207 7.71 16.06 5.71
C LEU A 207 6.89 16.15 7.00
N SER A 208 5.91 15.26 7.19
CA SER A 208 5.01 15.24 8.35
C SER A 208 5.41 14.21 9.42
N MET A 209 6.46 13.43 9.19
CA MET A 209 6.97 12.46 10.15
C MET A 209 7.66 13.12 11.34
N ARG A 210 7.36 12.65 12.55
CA ARG A 210 7.93 13.14 13.82
C ARG A 210 8.19 11.99 14.79
N ALA A 211 9.18 12.19 15.66
CA ALA A 211 9.33 11.34 16.85
C ALA A 211 8.13 11.57 17.79
N SER A 212 7.63 10.50 18.39
CA SER A 212 6.56 10.52 19.37
C SER A 212 7.10 11.00 20.72
N ALA A 213 6.37 11.87 21.40
CA ALA A 213 6.83 12.56 22.61
C ALA A 213 7.05 11.65 23.84
N GLU A 214 6.69 10.36 23.80
CA GLU A 214 6.92 9.42 24.92
C GLU A 214 8.40 9.11 25.20
N GLN A 215 9.32 9.50 24.31
CA GLN A 215 10.77 9.40 24.55
C GLN A 215 11.44 10.70 25.00
N ALA A 216 10.74 11.83 25.08
CA ALA A 216 11.33 13.07 25.62
C ALA A 216 11.58 13.03 27.14
N GLN A 217 11.27 11.91 27.79
CA GLN A 217 11.30 11.75 29.26
C GLN A 217 12.08 10.52 29.76
N ARG A 218 12.90 9.85 28.92
CA ARG A 218 13.80 8.77 29.37
C ARG A 218 15.25 9.09 29.09
#